data_AF-A0A6G0MKU3-F1
#
_entry.id   AF-A0A6G0MKU3-F1
#
_cell.length_a   1.000
_cell.length_b   1.000
_cell.length_c   1.000
_cell.angle_alpha   90.00
_cell.angle_beta   90.00
_cell.angle_gamma   90.00
#
_symmetry.space_group_name_H-M   'P 1'
#
loop_
_entity.id
_entity.type
_entity.pdbx_description
1 polymer ?
#
loop_
_entity_poly.entity_id
_entity_poly.type
_entity_poly.pdbx_seq_one_letter_code
_entity_poly.pdbx_strand_id
1 'polypeptide(L)'
;MYEMKGTHTPTNEWCMAFELSLQDGALHWYRQLPRKTKRAWKLLSDAFIKYYCSKFTQSAKARYYSAKREDKEHVCDYLNRLNGYARNAGVQFENGGAWRKTT
;
A
#
# COMPACT_ATOMS: atom_id res chain seq x y z
N MET A 1 -14.08 21.39 30.58
CA MET A 1 -12.90 20.53 30.38
C MET A 1 -13.41 19.11 30.16
N TYR A 2 -13.74 18.78 28.92
CA TYR A 2 -14.17 17.42 28.57
C TYR A 2 -12.94 16.69 28.06
N GLU A 3 -12.45 15.74 28.86
CA GLU A 3 -11.48 14.74 28.41
C GLU A 3 -12.11 13.89 27.31
N MET A 4 -11.71 14.09 26.06
CA MET A 4 -11.94 13.10 25.01
C MET A 4 -10.98 11.92 25.27
N LYS A 5 -11.45 10.92 26.02
CA LYS A 5 -10.77 9.63 26.11
C LYS A 5 -10.74 9.03 24.71
N GLY A 6 -9.54 8.84 24.18
CA GLY A 6 -9.29 8.27 22.87
C GLY A 6 -10.10 6.99 22.68
N THR A 7 -11.01 7.02 21.71
CA THR A 7 -11.76 5.85 21.28
C THR A 7 -10.77 4.87 20.65
N HIS A 8 -10.38 3.86 21.43
CA HIS A 8 -9.74 2.66 20.92
C HIS A 8 -10.75 2.02 19.95
N THR A 9 -10.63 2.31 18.65
CA THR A 9 -11.37 1.60 17.61
C THR A 9 -11.18 0.12 17.88
N PRO A 10 -12.24 -0.70 17.97
CA PRO A 10 -12.07 -2.12 18.22
C PRO A 10 -11.27 -2.66 17.05
N THR A 11 -10.04 -3.13 17.31
CA THR A 11 -9.20 -3.83 16.32
C THR A 11 -9.96 -4.95 15.60
N ASN A 12 -11.04 -5.43 16.22
CA ASN A 12 -12.03 -6.34 15.70
C ASN A 12 -12.83 -5.81 14.48
N GLU A 13 -13.18 -4.52 14.41
CA GLU A 13 -13.97 -3.96 13.31
C GLU A 13 -13.24 -4.03 11.97
N TRP A 14 -11.95 -3.66 11.97
CA TRP A 14 -11.09 -3.77 10.79
C TRP A 14 -10.90 -5.20 10.33
N CYS A 15 -10.76 -6.13 11.29
CA CYS A 15 -10.65 -7.56 10.97
C CYS A 15 -11.95 -8.10 10.35
N MET A 16 -13.11 -7.67 10.84
CA MET A 16 -14.42 -8.05 10.28
C MET A 16 -14.63 -7.47 8.88
N ALA A 17 -14.39 -6.18 8.69
CA ALA A 17 -14.51 -5.54 7.39
C ALA A 17 -13.57 -6.18 6.35
N PHE A 18 -12.37 -6.55 6.78
CA PHE A 18 -11.42 -7.26 5.94
C PHE A 18 -11.89 -8.67 5.59
N GLU A 19 -12.37 -9.46 6.55
CA GLU A 19 -12.92 -10.79 6.26
C GLU A 19 -14.07 -10.73 5.23
N LEU A 20 -14.96 -9.74 5.35
CA LEU A 20 -16.08 -9.54 4.44
C LEU A 20 -15.67 -9.10 3.03
N SER A 21 -14.47 -8.54 2.85
CA SER A 21 -13.98 -8.12 1.54
C SER A 21 -13.28 -9.23 0.76
N LEU A 22 -12.97 -10.37 1.41
CA LEU A 22 -12.28 -11.48 0.77
C LEU A 22 -13.23 -12.37 -0.04
N GLN A 23 -12.78 -12.79 -1.22
CA GLN A 23 -13.48 -13.71 -2.10
C GLN A 23 -12.60 -14.90 -2.48
N ASP A 24 -13.25 -16.02 -2.82
CA ASP A 24 -12.64 -17.23 -3.40
C ASP A 24 -11.35 -17.69 -2.69
N GLY A 25 -10.23 -17.72 -3.43
CA GLY A 25 -8.93 -18.15 -2.94
C GLY A 25 -8.42 -17.30 -1.78
N ALA A 26 -8.76 -16.01 -1.73
CA ALA A 26 -8.38 -15.14 -0.63
C ALA A 26 -9.13 -15.49 0.67
N LEU A 27 -10.40 -15.83 0.55
CA LEU A 27 -11.19 -16.33 1.69
C LEU A 27 -10.69 -17.70 2.16
N HIS A 28 -10.32 -18.58 1.23
CA HIS A 28 -9.75 -19.89 1.56
C HIS A 28 -8.41 -19.77 2.31
N TRP A 29 -7.53 -18.87 1.86
CA TRP A 29 -6.30 -18.52 2.57
C TRP A 29 -6.57 -17.99 3.98
N TYR A 30 -7.50 -17.04 4.12
CA TYR A 30 -7.85 -16.45 5.42
C TYR A 30 -8.36 -17.49 6.42
N ARG A 31 -9.18 -18.45 5.96
CA ARG A 31 -9.71 -19.54 6.81
C ARG A 31 -8.61 -20.41 7.43
N GLN A 32 -7.46 -20.57 6.74
CA GLN A 32 -6.31 -21.32 7.22
C GLN A 32 -5.52 -20.60 8.33
N LEU A 33 -5.75 -19.30 8.52
CA LEU A 33 -5.02 -18.53 9.53
C LEU A 33 -5.46 -18.88 10.96
N PRO A 34 -4.51 -18.90 11.92
CA PRO A 34 -4.83 -19.05 13.33
C PRO A 34 -5.79 -17.97 13.84
N ARG A 35 -6.68 -18.32 14.78
CA ARG A 35 -7.64 -17.39 15.39
C ARG A 35 -6.97 -16.16 16.01
N LYS A 36 -5.76 -16.30 16.57
CA LYS A 36 -4.97 -15.18 17.11
C LYS A 36 -4.59 -14.15 16.04
N THR A 37 -4.24 -14.61 14.84
CA THR A 37 -3.86 -13.77 13.70
C THR A 37 -5.09 -13.03 13.16
N LYS A 38 -6.22 -13.72 13.05
CA LYS A 38 -7.49 -13.16 12.53
C LYS A 38 -8.10 -12.06 13.39
N ARG A 39 -7.82 -12.02 14.69
CA ARG A 39 -8.40 -11.04 15.64
C ARG A 39 -7.56 -9.78 15.85
N ALA A 40 -6.31 -9.79 15.39
CA ALA A 40 -5.38 -8.70 15.58
C ALA A 40 -5.05 -8.11 14.21
N TRP A 41 -5.59 -6.92 13.93
CA TRP A 41 -5.46 -6.28 12.62
C TRP A 41 -4.02 -6.25 12.12
N LYS A 42 -3.07 -5.87 12.97
CA LYS A 42 -1.63 -5.85 12.63
C LYS A 42 -1.11 -7.22 12.15
N LEU A 43 -1.45 -8.30 12.85
CA LEU A 43 -1.00 -9.65 12.46
C LEU A 43 -1.68 -10.12 11.18
N LEU A 44 -2.96 -9.79 11.01
CA LEU A 44 -3.73 -10.11 9.81
C LEU A 44 -3.18 -9.37 8.58
N SER A 45 -2.95 -8.06 8.69
CA SER A 45 -2.41 -7.23 7.61
C SER A 45 -0.99 -7.66 7.24
N ASP A 46 -0.14 -7.95 8.24
CA ASP A 46 1.23 -8.41 8.00
C ASP A 46 1.25 -9.77 7.28
N ALA A 47 0.37 -10.71 7.69
CA ALA A 47 0.24 -12.00 7.01
C ALA A 47 -0.25 -11.85 5.57
N PHE A 48 -1.21 -10.95 5.33
CA PHE A 48 -1.74 -10.66 3.99
C PHE A 48 -0.66 -10.08 3.08
N ILE A 49 0.02 -9.02 3.53
CA ILE A 49 1.12 -8.38 2.80
C ILE A 49 2.23 -9.39 2.53
N LYS A 50 2.60 -10.21 3.51
CA LYS A 50 3.63 -11.24 3.32
C LYS A 50 3.22 -12.27 2.27
N TYR A 51 1.97 -12.71 2.25
CA TYR A 51 1.50 -13.73 1.31
C TYR A 51 1.35 -13.17 -0.11
N TYR A 52 0.58 -12.09 -0.27
CA TYR A 52 0.22 -11.54 -1.58
C TYR A 52 1.24 -10.54 -2.14
N CYS A 53 1.90 -9.77 -1.28
CA CYS A 53 2.88 -8.76 -1.69
C CYS A 53 4.34 -9.25 -1.56
N SER A 54 4.57 -10.56 -1.39
CA SER A 54 5.91 -11.16 -1.31
C SER A 54 6.85 -10.79 -2.46
N LYS A 55 6.31 -10.49 -3.65
CA LYS A 55 7.10 -10.05 -4.81
C LYS A 55 7.68 -8.64 -4.66
N PHE A 56 7.26 -7.88 -3.65
CA PHE A 56 7.61 -6.49 -3.45
C PHE A 56 8.46 -6.27 -2.18
N THR A 57 9.46 -7.13 -1.95
CA THR A 57 10.43 -6.97 -0.86
C THR A 57 11.28 -5.70 -0.99
N GLN A 58 11.42 -5.16 -2.21
CA GLN A 58 12.13 -3.91 -2.44
C GLN A 58 11.35 -2.72 -1.86
N SER A 59 12.06 -1.79 -1.22
CA SER A 59 11.50 -0.53 -0.75
C SER A 59 10.93 0.30 -1.90
N ALA A 60 10.04 1.25 -1.61
CA ALA A 60 9.46 2.12 -2.64
C ALA A 60 10.54 2.89 -3.42
N LYS A 61 11.58 3.39 -2.73
CA LYS A 61 12.74 4.05 -3.36
C LYS A 61 13.54 3.10 -4.24
N ALA A 62 13.79 1.86 -3.77
CA ALA A 62 14.53 0.87 -4.57
C ALA A 62 13.81 0.59 -5.89
N ARG A 63 12.48 0.39 -5.86
CA ARG A 63 11.68 0.19 -7.07
C ARG A 63 11.72 1.38 -8.03
N TYR A 64 11.71 2.61 -7.50
CA TYR A 64 11.80 3.82 -8.33
C TYR A 64 13.15 3.90 -9.05
N TYR A 65 14.27 3.81 -8.32
CA TYR A 65 15.60 3.96 -8.91
C TYR A 65 16.01 2.76 -9.78
N SER A 66 15.47 1.57 -9.54
CA SER A 66 15.73 0.38 -10.36
C SER A 66 14.79 0.24 -11.56
N ALA A 67 13.76 1.08 -11.68
CA ALA A 67 12.79 0.97 -12.75
C ALA A 67 13.47 1.18 -14.11
N LYS A 68 13.26 0.22 -15.00
CA LYS A 68 13.64 0.30 -16.42
C LYS A 68 12.41 -0.02 -17.25
N ARG A 69 12.34 0.56 -18.45
CA ARG A 69 11.31 0.21 -19.43
C ARG A 69 11.55 -1.22 -19.88
N GLU A 70 10.51 -2.04 -19.88
CA GLU A 70 10.61 -3.40 -20.44
C GLU A 70 10.55 -3.36 -21.97
N ASP A 71 11.15 -4.34 -22.65
CA ASP A 71 11.33 -4.31 -24.11
C ASP A 71 10.02 -4.16 -24.91
N LYS A 72 8.92 -4.70 -24.36
CA LYS A 72 7.58 -4.68 -24.97
C LYS A 72 6.64 -3.66 -24.33
N GLU A 73 7.11 -2.87 -23.37
CA GLU A 73 6.30 -1.88 -22.66
C GLU A 73 6.19 -0.60 -23.49
N HIS A 74 4.97 -0.11 -23.70
CA HIS A 74 4.76 1.18 -24.33
C HIS A 74 5.31 2.31 -23.46
N VAL A 75 5.83 3.36 -24.11
CA VAL A 75 6.45 4.51 -23.42
C VAL A 75 5.49 5.16 -22.42
N CYS A 76 4.22 5.34 -22.79
CA CYS A 76 3.22 5.94 -21.89
C CYS A 76 2.95 5.06 -20.66
N ASP A 77 2.89 3.74 -20.84
CA ASP A 77 2.68 2.79 -19.74
C ASP A 77 3.86 2.82 -18.77
N TYR A 78 5.08 2.86 -19.32
CA TYR A 78 6.29 3.02 -18.52
C TYR A 78 6.29 4.33 -17.72
N LEU A 79 5.97 5.47 -18.35
CA LEU A 79 5.92 6.76 -17.66
C LEU A 79 4.82 6.78 -16.59
N ASN A 80 3.65 6.21 -16.86
CA ASN A 80 2.58 6.08 -15.86
C ASN A 80 3.01 5.22 -14.67
N ARG A 81 3.68 4.09 -14.93
CA ARG A 81 4.24 3.21 -13.88
C ARG A 81 5.32 3.92 -13.06
N LEU A 82 6.24 4.62 -13.73
CA LEU A 82 7.34 5.36 -13.09
C LEU A 82 6.80 6.50 -12.20
N ASN A 83 5.80 7.23 -12.67
CA ASN A 83 5.12 8.28 -11.88
C ASN A 83 4.45 7.69 -10.63
N GLY A 84 3.82 6.52 -10.76
CA GLY A 84 3.29 5.78 -9.61
C GLY A 84 4.38 5.42 -8.59
N TYR A 85 5.54 4.98 -9.04
CA TYR A 85 6.68 4.68 -8.16
C TYR A 85 7.26 5.94 -7.49
N ALA A 86 7.41 7.04 -8.21
CA ALA A 86 7.89 8.31 -7.66
C ALA A 86 6.99 8.79 -6.50
N ARG A 87 5.68 8.75 -6.69
CA ARG A 87 4.68 9.11 -5.67
C ARG A 87 4.80 8.19 -4.44
N ASN A 88 4.90 6.88 -4.65
CA ASN A 88 5.02 5.92 -3.56
C ASN A 88 6.36 6.03 -2.81
N ALA A 89 7.43 6.48 -3.48
CA ALA A 89 8.75 6.67 -2.91
C ALA A 89 8.92 8.04 -2.20
N GLY A 90 7.93 8.93 -2.30
CA GLY A 90 8.01 10.30 -1.80
C GLY A 90 9.06 11.14 -2.52
N VAL A 91 9.37 10.81 -3.79
CA VAL A 91 10.31 11.58 -4.61
C VAL A 91 9.60 12.86 -5.03
N GLN A 92 10.01 13.98 -4.44
CA GLN A 92 9.56 15.28 -4.91
C GLN A 92 10.38 15.65 -6.14
N PHE A 93 9.70 15.91 -7.24
CA PHE A 93 10.29 16.69 -8.30
C PHE A 93 10.24 18.15 -7.86
N GLU A 94 11.27 18.94 -8.19
CA GLU A 94 11.09 20.38 -8.17
C GLU A 94 9.86 20.69 -9.01
N ASN A 95 8.84 21.27 -8.36
CA ASN A 95 7.74 21.91 -9.08
C ASN A 95 8.42 22.86 -10.06
N GLY A 96 8.44 22.49 -11.34
CA GLY A 96 9.05 23.29 -12.39
C GLY A 96 8.58 24.71 -12.20
N GLY A 97 9.53 25.60 -11.91
CA GLY A 97 9.27 26.92 -11.35
C GLY A 97 8.05 27.53 -12.01
N ALA A 98 6.97 27.67 -11.24
CA ALA A 98 5.87 28.52 -11.65
C ALA A 98 6.52 29.87 -11.95
N TRP A 99 6.57 30.23 -13.23
CA TRP A 99 7.01 31.54 -13.69
C TRP A 99 6.11 32.57 -13.05
N ARG A 100 6.45 32.98 -11.82
CA ARG A 100 5.86 34.13 -11.16
C ARG A 100 6.36 35.32 -11.94
N LYS A 101 5.55 35.81 -12.87
CA LYS A 101 5.69 37.20 -13.32
C LYS A 101 5.38 38.07 -12.11
N THR A 102 6.43 38.62 -11.50
CA THR A 102 6.32 39.78 -10.63
C THR A 102 6.03 40.98 -11.53
N THR A 103 4.83 41.52 -11.42
CA THR A 103 4.52 42.89 -11.86
C THR A 103 4.70 43.81 -10.67
#